data_AF-A0A1I1V8R6-F1
#
_entry.id   AF-A0A1I1V8R6-F1
#
_cell.length_a   1.000
_cell.length_b   1.000
_cell.length_c   1.000
_cell.angle_alpha   90.00
_cell.angle_beta   90.00
_cell.angle_gamma   90.00
#
_symmetry.space_group_name_H-M   'P 1'
#
loop_
_entity.id
_entity.type
_entity.pdbx_description
1 polymer ?
#
loop_
_entity_poly.entity_id
_entity_poly.type
_entity_poly.pdbx_seq_one_letter_code
_entity_poly.pdbx_strand_id
1 'polypeptide(L)'
;MARLDETHKMPIFQKAEQILKLTEGLVQIIPAENEFLQETTVRFMLENAMIIPAKIAGAEAGDLYDLRMENAAIIRKAARELYVQAGSLRYEDGITDTDYIYLLRNTIEEFRFLFIDWVASFDVWNYIKDSWGLFNPPGVNAHDKDPDEDIPFNPNDFFNSDDDDDDL
;
A
#
# COMPACT_ATOMS: atom_id res chain seq x y z
N MET A 1 -9.05 15.40 -8.70
CA MET A 1 -10.06 15.10 -7.65
C MET A 1 -10.86 13.84 -7.98
N ALA A 2 -11.36 13.66 -9.22
CA ALA A 2 -12.13 12.47 -9.63
C ALA A 2 -11.45 11.11 -9.35
N ARG A 3 -10.16 10.92 -9.70
CA ARG A 3 -9.45 9.65 -9.43
C ARG A 3 -9.31 9.32 -7.95
N LEU A 4 -9.10 10.33 -7.09
CA LEU A 4 -9.05 10.14 -5.64
C LEU A 4 -10.40 9.61 -5.13
N ASP A 5 -11.50 10.21 -5.59
CA ASP A 5 -12.86 9.80 -5.24
C ASP A 5 -13.20 8.37 -5.70
N GLU A 6 -12.57 7.89 -6.77
CA GLU A 6 -12.67 6.50 -7.23
C GLU A 6 -11.86 5.55 -6.35
N THR A 7 -10.63 5.92 -5.98
CA THR A 7 -9.81 5.14 -5.05
C THR A 7 -10.50 4.90 -3.71
N HIS A 8 -11.16 5.92 -3.14
CA HIS A 8 -11.91 5.79 -1.89
C HIS A 8 -13.09 4.81 -1.96
N LYS A 9 -13.57 4.49 -3.17
CA LYS A 9 -14.64 3.49 -3.38
C LYS A 9 -14.11 2.07 -3.50
N MET A 10 -12.80 1.89 -3.69
CA MET A 10 -12.20 0.57 -3.85
C MET A 10 -12.30 -0.22 -2.54
N PRO A 11 -12.76 -1.50 -2.58
CA PRO A 11 -12.86 -2.33 -1.38
C PRO A 11 -11.54 -2.46 -0.61
N ILE A 12 -10.41 -2.57 -1.33
CA ILE A 12 -9.07 -2.66 -0.71
C ILE A 12 -8.72 -1.39 0.07
N PHE A 13 -9.06 -0.21 -0.46
CA PHE A 13 -8.78 1.06 0.19
C PHE A 13 -9.62 1.23 1.45
N GLN A 14 -10.92 0.95 1.37
CA GLN A 14 -11.82 1.00 2.53
C GLN A 14 -11.37 0.04 3.64
N LYS A 15 -10.92 -1.15 3.25
CA LYS A 15 -10.37 -2.12 4.20
C LYS A 15 -9.05 -1.64 4.82
N ALA A 16 -8.20 -0.95 4.06
CA ALA A 16 -6.98 -0.31 4.58
C ALA A 16 -7.32 0.80 5.59
N GLU A 17 -8.31 1.65 5.32
CA GLU A 17 -8.78 2.66 6.29
C GLU A 17 -9.37 2.02 7.54
N GLN A 18 -10.05 0.88 7.41
CA GLN A 18 -10.51 0.10 8.56
C GLN A 18 -9.35 -0.41 9.41
N ILE A 19 -8.28 -0.91 8.79
CA ILE A 19 -7.05 -1.32 9.48
C ILE A 19 -6.44 -0.14 10.24
N LEU A 20 -6.37 1.05 9.62
CA LEU A 20 -5.85 2.26 10.27
C LEU A 20 -6.66 2.61 11.52
N LYS A 21 -7.99 2.73 11.39
CA LYS A 21 -8.88 3.06 12.51
C LYS A 21 -8.82 2.05 13.66
N LEU A 22 -8.78 0.75 13.33
CA LEU A 22 -8.63 -0.30 14.33
C LEU A 22 -7.27 -0.24 15.02
N THR A 23 -6.21 0.10 14.29
CA THR A 23 -4.87 0.29 14.86
C THR A 23 -4.84 1.48 15.81
N GLU A 24 -5.41 2.62 15.41
CA GLU A 24 -5.52 3.82 16.25
C GLU A 24 -6.25 3.53 17.56
N GLY A 25 -7.33 2.74 17.50
CA GLY A 25 -8.05 2.29 18.71
C GLY A 25 -7.24 1.31 19.55
N LEU A 26 -6.58 0.33 18.92
CA LEU A 26 -5.79 -0.68 19.61
C LEU A 26 -4.61 -0.05 20.37
N VAL A 27 -3.90 0.93 19.80
CA VAL A 27 -2.76 1.54 20.49
C VAL A 27 -3.16 2.34 21.74
N GLN A 28 -4.44 2.74 21.88
CA GLN A 28 -4.92 3.42 23.10
C GLN A 28 -4.94 2.51 24.33
N ILE A 29 -4.93 1.18 24.15
CA ILE A 29 -4.91 0.25 25.30
C ILE A 29 -3.51 0.11 25.89
N ILE A 30 -2.47 0.58 25.17
CA ILE A 30 -1.08 0.51 25.61
C ILE A 30 -0.82 1.71 26.54
N PRO A 31 -0.37 1.50 27.80
CA PRO A 31 -0.14 2.58 28.76
C PRO A 31 0.82 3.64 28.21
N ALA A 32 0.47 4.92 28.37
CA ALA A 32 1.27 6.04 27.87
C ALA A 32 2.59 6.20 28.64
N GLU A 33 2.63 5.78 29.90
CA GLU A 33 3.82 5.74 30.75
C GLU A 33 4.80 4.61 30.39
N ASN A 34 4.38 3.62 29.60
CA ASN A 34 5.26 2.58 29.09
C ASN A 34 6.02 3.09 27.86
N GLU A 35 7.00 3.97 28.10
CA GLU A 35 7.80 4.65 27.07
C GLU A 35 8.44 3.63 26.09
N PHE A 36 8.87 2.48 26.60
CA PHE A 36 9.41 1.42 25.76
C PHE A 36 8.40 0.91 24.72
N LEU A 37 7.19 0.53 25.14
CA LEU A 37 6.15 0.08 24.19
C LEU A 37 5.64 1.20 23.29
N GLN A 38 5.61 2.44 23.78
CA GLN A 38 5.26 3.60 22.95
C GLN A 38 6.25 3.75 21.77
N GLU A 39 7.55 3.71 22.04
CA GLU A 39 8.60 3.90 21.02
C GLU A 39 8.85 2.66 20.14
N THR A 40 8.60 1.45 20.65
CA THR A 40 8.92 0.20 19.94
C THR A 40 7.73 -0.54 19.37
N THR A 41 6.50 -0.25 19.80
CA THR A 41 5.29 -0.93 19.31
C THR A 41 4.30 0.08 18.75
N VAL A 42 3.84 1.05 19.54
CA VAL A 42 2.81 2.02 19.12
C VAL A 42 3.25 2.79 17.88
N ARG A 43 4.47 3.36 17.91
CA ARG A 43 5.02 4.12 16.79
C ARG A 43 5.01 3.32 15.48
N PHE A 44 5.53 2.10 15.49
CA PHE A 44 5.62 1.29 14.27
C PHE A 44 4.28 0.72 13.83
N MET A 45 3.36 0.40 14.76
CA MET A 45 2.00 0.00 14.40
C MET A 45 1.28 1.13 13.66
N LEU A 46 1.35 2.36 14.17
CA LEU A 46 0.77 3.53 13.52
C LEU A 46 1.40 3.82 12.16
N GLU A 47 2.74 3.78 12.06
CA GLU A 47 3.46 3.96 10.80
C GLU A 47 3.01 2.93 9.75
N ASN A 48 2.99 1.65 10.12
CA ASN A 48 2.56 0.57 9.24
C ASN A 48 1.09 0.68 8.85
N ALA A 49 0.22 1.13 9.75
CA ALA A 49 -1.19 1.26 9.43
C ALA A 49 -1.47 2.47 8.52
N MET A 50 -0.72 3.58 8.67
CA MET A 50 -0.86 4.77 7.82
C MET A 50 -0.30 4.54 6.41
N ILE A 51 0.79 3.77 6.27
CA ILE A 51 1.45 3.58 4.98
C ILE A 51 0.61 2.74 4.00
N ILE A 52 -0.22 1.81 4.50
CA ILE A 52 -1.05 0.93 3.67
C ILE A 52 -2.01 1.76 2.77
N PRO A 53 -2.94 2.59 3.28
CA PRO A 53 -3.83 3.37 2.43
C PRO A 53 -3.07 4.41 1.59
N ALA A 54 -2.01 5.02 2.14
CA ALA A 54 -1.20 6.00 1.40
C ALA A 54 -0.56 5.41 0.14
N LYS A 55 -0.05 4.17 0.24
CA LYS A 55 0.57 3.46 -0.89
C LYS A 55 -0.45 2.93 -1.89
N ILE A 56 -1.67 2.60 -1.46
CA ILE A 56 -2.76 2.31 -2.39
C ILE A 56 -3.09 3.57 -3.19
N ALA A 57 -3.30 4.71 -2.53
CA ALA A 57 -3.57 5.97 -3.23
C ALA A 57 -2.44 6.38 -4.20
N GLY A 58 -1.18 6.19 -3.79
CA GLY A 58 -0.03 6.44 -4.67
C GLY A 58 0.01 5.52 -5.89
N ALA A 59 -0.34 4.24 -5.72
CA ALA A 59 -0.41 3.28 -6.82
C ALA A 59 -1.57 3.56 -7.79
N GLU A 60 -2.70 4.09 -7.31
CA GLU A 60 -3.86 4.44 -8.16
C GLU A 60 -3.75 5.82 -8.82
N ALA A 61 -2.79 6.66 -8.40
CA ALA A 61 -2.57 7.98 -8.99
C ALA A 61 -1.95 7.89 -10.40
N GLY A 62 -1.20 6.82 -10.68
CA GLY A 62 -0.66 6.47 -11.98
C GLY A 62 -1.02 5.04 -12.36
N ASP A 63 -0.58 4.58 -13.52
CA ASP A 63 -0.90 3.22 -14.00
C ASP A 63 0.33 2.40 -14.42
N LEU A 64 1.52 2.82 -13.98
CA LEU A 64 2.78 2.13 -14.27
C LEU A 64 2.96 0.91 -13.37
N TYR A 65 3.02 -0.26 -13.98
CA TYR A 65 3.16 -1.57 -13.34
C TYR A 65 4.31 -1.64 -12.34
N ASP A 66 5.49 -1.17 -12.72
CA ASP A 66 6.70 -1.19 -11.88
C ASP A 66 6.47 -0.41 -10.57
N LEU A 67 5.92 0.80 -10.68
CA LEU A 67 5.57 1.63 -9.52
C LEU A 67 4.44 1.02 -8.70
N ARG A 68 3.41 0.46 -9.34
CA ARG A 68 2.30 -0.22 -8.63
C ARG A 68 2.80 -1.44 -7.86
N MET A 69 3.72 -2.21 -8.44
CA MET A 69 4.35 -3.36 -7.81
C MET A 69 5.28 -2.96 -6.65
N GLU A 70 6.02 -1.87 -6.77
CA GLU A 70 6.81 -1.31 -5.67
C GLU A 70 5.92 -0.94 -4.48
N ASN A 71 4.83 -0.20 -4.74
CA ASN A 71 3.86 0.15 -3.72
C ASN A 71 3.23 -1.10 -3.09
N ALA A 72 2.89 -2.10 -3.90
CA ALA A 72 2.35 -3.38 -3.42
C ALA A 72 3.32 -4.12 -2.48
N ALA A 73 4.63 -4.09 -2.76
CA ALA A 73 5.65 -4.67 -1.90
C ALA A 73 5.70 -3.97 -0.52
N ILE A 74 5.65 -2.62 -0.51
CA ILE A 74 5.63 -1.82 0.72
C ILE A 74 4.36 -2.11 1.54
N ILE A 75 3.20 -2.13 0.89
CA ILE A 75 1.90 -2.47 1.52
C ILE A 75 1.98 -3.85 2.19
N ARG A 76 2.47 -4.86 1.46
CA ARG A 76 2.59 -6.23 1.99
C ARG A 76 3.53 -6.31 3.18
N LYS A 77 4.66 -5.59 3.16
CA LYS A 77 5.58 -5.50 4.31
C LYS A 77 4.86 -4.90 5.52
N ALA A 78 4.26 -3.73 5.36
CA ALA A 78 3.58 -3.02 6.44
C ALA A 78 2.45 -3.85 7.06
N ALA A 79 1.60 -4.48 6.23
CA ALA A 79 0.52 -5.33 6.71
C ALA A 79 1.03 -6.54 7.51
N ARG A 80 2.14 -7.16 7.09
CA ARG A 80 2.76 -8.29 7.81
C ARG A 80 3.38 -7.88 9.13
N GLU A 81 4.09 -6.75 9.15
CA GLU A 81 4.69 -6.22 10.36
C GLU A 81 3.62 -5.83 11.37
N LEU A 82 2.57 -5.12 10.93
CA LEU A 82 1.42 -4.76 11.76
C LEU A 82 0.72 -6.00 12.33
N TYR A 83 0.53 -7.04 11.53
CA TYR A 83 -0.06 -8.30 11.98
C TYR A 83 0.75 -8.94 13.12
N VAL A 84 2.08 -8.96 12.98
CA VAL A 84 3.00 -9.50 14.01
C VAL A 84 2.98 -8.63 15.26
N GLN A 85 3.11 -7.31 15.13
CA GLN A 85 3.09 -6.34 16.23
C GLN A 85 1.79 -6.39 17.03
N ALA A 86 0.64 -6.40 16.35
CA ALA A 86 -0.64 -6.58 17.02
C ALA A 86 -0.69 -7.91 17.79
N GLY A 87 -0.12 -8.97 17.21
CA GLY A 87 -0.08 -10.28 17.83
C GLY A 87 0.81 -10.38 19.07
N SER A 88 1.91 -9.64 19.13
CA SER A 88 2.84 -9.68 20.27
C SER A 88 2.24 -9.05 21.52
N LEU A 89 1.31 -8.11 21.37
CA LEU A 89 0.62 -7.45 22.50
C LEU A 89 -0.10 -8.44 23.44
N ARG A 90 -0.47 -9.65 22.99
CA ARG A 90 -1.06 -10.68 23.85
C ARG A 90 -0.11 -11.22 24.93
N TYR A 91 1.19 -10.96 24.79
CA TYR A 91 2.22 -11.38 25.73
C TYR A 91 2.69 -10.25 26.65
N GLU A 92 2.16 -9.03 26.47
CA GLU A 92 2.50 -7.88 27.30
C GLU A 92 1.67 -7.85 28.57
N ASP A 93 2.34 -7.70 29.70
CA ASP A 93 1.68 -7.55 31.00
C ASP A 93 0.84 -6.27 31.01
N GLY A 94 -0.44 -6.39 31.35
CA GLY A 94 -1.38 -5.27 31.39
C GLY A 94 -2.29 -5.12 30.17
N ILE A 95 -2.06 -5.89 29.09
CA ILE A 95 -2.98 -5.95 27.95
C ILE A 95 -3.92 -7.15 28.14
N THR A 96 -5.11 -6.88 28.68
CA THR A 96 -6.12 -7.92 28.94
C THR A 96 -7.15 -8.06 27.83
N ASP A 97 -7.35 -7.00 27.04
CA ASP A 97 -8.35 -6.99 25.97
C ASP A 97 -7.76 -7.56 24.68
N THR A 98 -7.83 -8.89 24.54
CA THR A 98 -7.32 -9.59 23.37
C THR A 98 -8.25 -9.53 22.17
N ASP A 99 -9.52 -9.16 22.36
CA ASP A 99 -10.52 -9.20 21.29
C ASP A 99 -10.21 -8.17 20.21
N TYR A 100 -9.74 -6.97 20.59
CA TYR A 100 -9.26 -5.96 19.63
C TYR A 100 -8.04 -6.45 18.83
N ILE A 101 -7.15 -7.23 19.45
CA ILE A 101 -6.00 -7.82 18.76
C ILE A 101 -6.48 -8.80 17.68
N TYR A 102 -7.43 -9.67 18.01
CA TYR A 102 -7.98 -10.63 17.04
C TYR A 102 -8.76 -9.91 15.94
N LEU A 103 -9.54 -8.89 16.27
CA LEU A 103 -10.28 -8.09 15.30
C LEU A 103 -9.36 -7.44 14.26
N LEU A 104 -8.27 -6.79 14.69
CA LEU A 104 -7.30 -6.19 13.77
C LEU A 104 -6.64 -7.26 12.88
N ARG A 105 -6.20 -8.38 13.47
CA ARG A 105 -5.54 -9.46 12.73
C ARG A 105 -6.46 -10.12 11.70
N ASN A 106 -7.73 -10.33 12.04
CA ASN A 106 -8.73 -10.86 11.10
C ASN A 106 -9.00 -9.85 9.98
N THR A 107 -9.07 -8.56 10.29
CA THR A 107 -9.23 -7.50 9.28
C THR A 107 -8.05 -7.46 8.29
N ILE A 108 -6.81 -7.69 8.78
CA ILE A 108 -5.62 -7.80 7.92
C ILE A 108 -5.69 -9.06 7.03
N GLU A 109 -6.23 -10.18 7.52
CA GLU A 109 -6.45 -11.37 6.69
C GLU A 109 -7.52 -11.15 5.61
N GLU A 110 -8.62 -10.45 5.92
CA GLU A 110 -9.61 -10.03 4.92
C GLU A 110 -8.98 -9.11 3.86
N PHE A 111 -8.18 -8.14 4.31
CA PHE A 111 -7.42 -7.25 3.43
C PHE A 111 -6.50 -8.04 2.49
N ARG A 112 -5.86 -9.11 2.98
CA ARG A 112 -4.97 -9.93 2.15
C ARG A 112 -5.66 -10.52 0.92
N PHE A 113 -6.94 -10.89 1.02
CA PHE A 113 -7.68 -11.38 -0.15
C PHE A 113 -7.92 -10.27 -1.16
N LEU A 114 -8.36 -9.10 -0.70
CA LEU A 114 -8.54 -7.92 -1.56
C LEU A 114 -7.23 -7.47 -2.21
N PHE A 115 -6.12 -7.55 -1.48
CA PHE A 115 -4.78 -7.24 -1.97
C PHE A 115 -4.34 -8.15 -3.12
N ILE A 116 -4.66 -9.45 -3.04
CA ILE A 116 -4.33 -10.41 -4.11
C ILE A 116 -5.08 -10.03 -5.38
N ASP A 117 -6.39 -9.79 -5.27
CA ASP A 117 -7.22 -9.43 -6.43
C ASP A 117 -6.79 -8.08 -7.03
N TRP A 118 -6.40 -7.13 -6.18
CA TRP A 118 -5.90 -5.82 -6.61
C TRP A 118 -4.58 -5.93 -7.40
N VAL A 119 -3.58 -6.65 -6.88
CA VAL A 119 -2.31 -6.84 -7.61
C VAL A 119 -2.52 -7.61 -8.92
N ALA A 120 -3.43 -8.59 -8.94
CA ALA A 120 -3.75 -9.35 -10.14
C ALA A 120 -4.42 -8.50 -11.24
N SER A 121 -4.91 -7.30 -10.92
CA SER A 121 -5.56 -6.40 -11.87
C SER A 121 -4.60 -5.47 -12.61
N PHE A 122 -3.31 -5.44 -12.25
CA PHE A 122 -2.36 -4.52 -12.88
C PHE A 122 -2.06 -4.90 -14.32
N ASP A 123 -2.01 -3.91 -15.22
CA ASP A 123 -1.53 -4.13 -16.59
C ASP A 123 -0.01 -4.30 -16.59
N VAL A 124 0.44 -5.54 -16.77
CA VAL A 124 1.86 -5.90 -16.76
C VAL A 124 2.65 -5.27 -17.92
N TRP A 125 2.00 -4.75 -18.96
CA TRP A 125 2.68 -4.19 -20.13
C TRP A 125 2.73 -2.65 -20.12
N ASN A 126 2.11 -2.00 -19.15
CA ASN A 126 2.24 -0.57 -18.93
C ASN A 126 3.33 -0.32 -17.88
N TYR A 127 4.61 -0.27 -18.26
CA TYR A 127 5.73 -0.21 -17.31
C TYR A 127 6.87 0.67 -17.79
N ILE A 128 7.68 1.17 -16.84
CA ILE A 128 9.04 1.65 -17.10
C ILE A 128 10.00 0.55 -16.67
N LYS A 129 11.04 0.27 -17.48
CA LYS A 129 12.00 -0.79 -17.16
C LYS A 129 12.73 -0.45 -15.85
N ASP A 130 12.53 -1.30 -14.85
CA ASP A 130 13.24 -1.25 -13.58
C ASP A 130 14.68 -1.76 -13.75
N SER A 131 15.64 -0.86 -13.53
CA SER A 131 17.08 -1.17 -13.57
C SER A 131 17.56 -2.11 -12.45
N TRP A 132 16.80 -2.26 -11.37
CA TRP A 132 17.07 -3.24 -10.31
C TRP A 132 16.43 -4.60 -10.61
N GLY A 133 15.48 -4.64 -11.56
CA GLY A 133 14.85 -5.85 -12.07
C GLY A 133 13.84 -6.52 -11.14
N LEU A 134 13.44 -5.86 -10.04
CA LEU A 134 12.52 -6.41 -9.05
C LEU A 134 11.07 -6.33 -9.53
N PHE A 135 10.73 -5.29 -10.28
CA PHE A 135 9.37 -5.00 -10.70
C PHE A 135 9.17 -4.99 -12.22
N ASN A 136 10.12 -5.59 -12.95
CA ASN A 136 9.96 -5.81 -14.39
C ASN A 136 8.88 -6.86 -14.69
N PRO A 137 8.18 -6.73 -15.83
CA PRO A 137 7.25 -7.74 -16.30
C PRO A 137 7.95 -9.07 -16.60
N PRO A 138 7.20 -10.20 -16.60
CA PRO A 138 7.76 -11.49 -16.97
C PRO A 138 8.41 -11.45 -18.36
N GLY A 139 9.69 -11.83 -18.42
CA GLY A 139 10.47 -11.85 -19.66
C GLY A 139 11.30 -10.60 -19.94
N VAL A 140 11.20 -9.55 -19.11
CA VAL A 140 12.03 -8.34 -19.20
C VAL A 140 13.15 -8.42 -18.15
N ASN A 141 14.41 -8.42 -18.60
CA ASN A 141 15.57 -8.42 -17.72
C ASN A 141 16.13 -7.02 -17.51
N ALA A 142 16.67 -6.74 -16.31
CA ALA A 142 17.35 -5.48 -16.01
C ALA A 142 18.52 -5.18 -16.97
N HIS A 143 19.17 -6.22 -17.51
CA HIS A 143 20.28 -6.10 -18.45
C HIS A 143 19.87 -6.00 -19.92
N ASP A 144 18.58 -6.16 -20.24
CA ASP A 144 18.10 -5.97 -21.60
C ASP A 144 18.23 -4.49 -22.00
N LYS A 145 18.38 -4.22 -23.30
CA LYS A 145 18.30 -2.85 -23.81
C LYS A 145 16.93 -2.28 -23.46
N ASP A 146 16.89 -1.03 -22.97
CA ASP A 146 15.61 -0.39 -22.70
C ASP A 146 14.86 -0.17 -24.02
N PRO A 147 13.62 -0.66 -24.18
CA PRO A 147 12.84 -0.41 -25.39
C PRO A 147 12.65 1.09 -25.67
N ASP A 148 12.66 1.92 -24.62
CA ASP A 148 12.44 3.36 -24.75
C ASP A 148 13.73 4.17 -24.93
N GLU A 149 14.91 3.52 -24.85
CA GLU A 149 16.23 4.21 -24.93
C GLU A 149 16.42 4.99 -26.23
N ASP A 150 15.90 4.43 -27.34
CA ASP A 150 16.05 5.01 -28.67
C ASP A 150 14.89 5.92 -29.06
N ILE A 151 13.87 6.08 -28.20
CA ILE A 151 12.69 6.89 -28.48
C ILE A 151 13.00 8.36 -28.13
N PRO A 152 13.01 9.28 -29.11
CA PRO A 152 13.25 10.68 -28.82
C PRO A 152 12.12 11.24 -27.96
N PHE A 153 12.45 11.96 -26.89
CA PHE A 153 11.44 12.66 -26.08
C PHE A 153 10.62 13.62 -26.96
N ASN A 154 9.31 13.38 -27.03
CA ASN A 154 8.37 14.24 -27.70
C ASN A 154 7.48 14.93 -26.64
N PRO A 155 7.65 16.25 -26.43
CA PRO A 155 6.87 16.98 -25.42
C PRO A 155 5.35 16.88 -25.63
N ASN A 156 4.90 16.78 -26.88
CA ASN A 156 3.46 16.75 -27.19
C ASN A 156 2.76 15.49 -26.67
N ASP A 157 3.49 14.37 -26.51
CA ASP A 157 2.93 13.13 -25.97
C ASP A 157 2.66 13.24 -24.45
N PHE A 158 3.28 14.21 -23.77
CA PHE A 158 3.12 14.46 -22.35
C PHE A 158 2.08 15.55 -22.03
N PHE A 159 1.89 16.52 -22.93
CA PHE A 159 1.00 17.67 -22.70
C PHE A 159 -0.38 17.54 -23.36
N ASN A 160 -0.57 16.63 -24.31
CA ASN A 160 -1.85 16.48 -25.02
C ASN A 160 -2.86 15.52 -24.35
N SER A 161 -2.58 15.01 -23.15
CA SER A 161 -3.50 14.08 -22.47
C SER A 161 -4.68 14.76 -21.77
N ASP A 162 -4.69 16.10 -21.66
CA ASP A 162 -5.66 16.86 -20.85
C ASP A 162 -6.48 17.90 -21.65
N ASP A 163 -6.32 18.02 -22.99
CA ASP A 163 -6.96 19.08 -23.80
C ASP A 163 -8.12 18.62 -24.71
N ASP A 164 -8.65 17.40 -24.54
CA ASP A 164 -9.78 16.88 -25.34
C ASP A 164 -11.08 16.70 -24.52
N ASP A 165 -11.38 17.61 -23.58
CA ASP A 165 -12.67 17.63 -22.86
C ASP A 165 -13.24 19.06 -22.68
N ASP A 166 -12.96 19.97 -23.62
CA ASP A 166 -13.62 21.27 -23.72
C ASP A 166 -13.94 21.59 -25.20
N ASP A 167 -14.85 20.81 -25.82
CA ASP A 167 -15.65 21.25 -26.97
C ASP A 167 -16.81 20.27 -27.28
N LEU A 168 -17.97 20.50 -26.63
CA LEU A 168 -19.37 20.51 -27.18
C LEU A 168 -20.46 20.14 -26.15
#